data_AF-A0AAV7YYU6-F1
#
_entry.id   AF-A0AAV7YYU6-F1
#
_cell.length_a   1.000
_cell.length_b   1.000
_cell.length_c   1.000
_cell.angle_alpha   90.00
_cell.angle_beta   90.00
_cell.angle_gamma   90.00
#
_symmetry.space_group_name_H-M   'P 1'
#
loop_
_entity.id
_entity.type
_entity.pdbx_description
1 polymer ?
#
loop_
_entity_poly.entity_id
_entity_poly.type
_entity_poly.pdbx_seq_one_letter_code
_entity_poly.pdbx_strand_id
1 'polypeptide(L)'
;MSDNKEKELKRIESKRPKSRMTSFLFYNISVNKRIREENPDMNFAQISRETSKRWKSLDLDEKQKYIDLSEKDRLRYEREMKEFLKNNPDAPLKRPRKNSSRSKRGSKGNKNDPKKPKARKTAYNIFNSERWFGVKKKHPDWSFGDVSREVARRWKNISDKDKKMFEKKSEKDKQRYEREMAEYNKKNRKKSNNKSKNKSKSSRKHKRSSRSHRRNSHRRKHRYSSTSSSYTSTSGSSTYSSDFSSSYSGSSRSNSGSMSWSSSSFTSGSFSSD
;
A
#
# COMPACT_ATOMS: atom_id res chain seq x y z
N MET A 1 26.14 29.08 -4.02
CA MET A 1 24.81 29.55 -3.55
C MET A 1 23.77 28.44 -3.33
N SER A 2 23.89 27.25 -3.95
CA SER A 2 22.82 26.22 -3.96
C SER A 2 22.59 25.50 -2.61
N ASP A 3 23.65 25.25 -1.83
CA ASP A 3 23.56 24.47 -0.60
C ASP A 3 22.84 25.21 0.54
N ASN A 4 22.92 26.55 0.57
CA ASN A 4 22.23 27.35 1.58
C ASN A 4 20.72 27.38 1.34
N LYS A 5 20.32 27.49 0.06
CA LYS A 5 18.91 27.42 -0.35
C LYS A 5 18.29 26.04 -0.05
N GLU A 6 19.05 24.96 -0.25
CA GLU A 6 18.56 23.61 0.09
C GLU A 6 18.39 23.40 1.60
N LYS A 7 19.31 23.92 2.42
CA LYS A 7 19.20 23.89 3.89
C LYS A 7 17.99 24.67 4.38
N GLU A 8 17.75 25.85 3.84
CA GLU A 8 16.60 26.68 4.22
C GLU A 8 15.27 26.02 3.80
N LEU A 9 15.19 25.44 2.60
CA LEU A 9 14.03 24.66 2.18
C LEU A 9 13.75 23.45 3.09
N LYS A 10 14.78 22.77 3.58
CA LYS A 10 14.63 21.67 4.55
C LYS A 10 14.11 22.17 5.90
N ARG A 11 14.56 23.35 6.35
CA ARG A 11 14.08 23.99 7.59
C ARG A 11 12.61 24.40 7.47
N ILE A 12 12.23 25.02 6.36
CA ILE A 12 10.85 25.40 6.03
C ILE A 12 9.95 24.15 5.94
N GLU A 13 10.38 23.10 5.24
CA GLU A 13 9.63 21.84 5.13
C GLU A 13 9.48 21.10 6.48
N SER A 14 10.43 21.26 7.40
CA SER A 14 10.31 20.71 8.77
C SER A 14 9.28 21.45 9.61
N LYS A 15 9.08 22.74 9.38
CA LYS A 15 8.07 23.58 10.06
C LYS A 15 6.69 23.48 9.41
N ARG A 16 6.57 22.75 8.30
CA ARG A 16 5.31 22.58 7.58
C ARG A 16 4.27 21.85 8.45
N PRO A 17 3.03 22.36 8.54
CA PRO A 17 1.94 21.69 9.24
C PRO A 17 1.73 20.25 8.78
N LYS A 18 1.41 19.36 9.72
CA LYS A 18 1.07 17.97 9.40
C LYS A 18 -0.27 17.93 8.69
N SER A 19 -0.41 17.04 7.71
CA SER A 19 -1.65 16.89 6.94
C SER A 19 -2.86 16.65 7.84
N ARG A 20 -4.01 17.20 7.44
CA ARG A 20 -5.31 16.86 8.02
C ARG A 20 -5.52 15.36 8.13
N MET A 21 -6.10 14.93 9.24
CA MET A 21 -6.50 13.57 9.56
C MET A 21 -7.95 13.33 9.15
N THR A 22 -8.21 12.15 8.57
CA THR A 22 -9.56 11.72 8.22
C THR A 22 -10.26 11.09 9.42
N SER A 23 -11.59 10.99 9.36
CA SER A 23 -12.41 10.33 10.40
C SER A 23 -11.90 8.94 10.74
N PHE A 24 -11.58 8.15 9.73
CA PHE A 24 -10.98 6.82 9.90
C PHE A 24 -9.63 6.85 10.63
N LEU A 25 -8.77 7.86 10.42
CA LEU A 25 -7.48 7.93 11.10
C LEU A 25 -7.63 8.23 12.59
N PHE A 26 -8.57 9.11 12.97
CA PHE A 26 -8.91 9.33 14.38
C PHE A 26 -9.44 8.06 15.03
N TYR A 27 -10.35 7.36 14.35
CA TYR A 27 -10.83 6.05 14.79
C TYR A 27 -9.67 5.07 14.97
N ASN A 28 -8.81 4.95 13.95
CA ASN A 28 -7.68 4.04 13.95
C ASN A 28 -6.71 4.29 15.11
N ILE A 29 -6.41 5.56 15.44
CA ILE A 29 -5.57 5.90 16.59
C ILE A 29 -6.25 5.49 17.90
N SER A 30 -7.53 5.82 18.07
CA SER A 30 -8.26 5.52 19.31
C SER A 30 -8.41 4.01 19.55
N VAL A 31 -8.78 3.26 18.50
CA VAL A 31 -9.06 1.82 18.60
C VAL A 31 -7.80 0.99 18.56
N ASN A 32 -6.78 1.35 17.78
CA ASN A 32 -5.50 0.63 17.86
C ASN A 32 -4.87 0.76 19.24
N LYS A 33 -5.06 1.89 19.94
CA LYS A 33 -4.58 2.06 21.32
C LYS A 33 -5.26 1.03 22.24
N ARG A 34 -6.60 0.98 22.21
CA ARG A 34 -7.39 0.01 22.99
C ARG A 34 -7.04 -1.45 22.66
N ILE A 35 -6.96 -1.81 21.38
CA ILE A 35 -6.64 -3.19 20.97
C ILE A 35 -5.23 -3.59 21.42
N ARG A 36 -4.25 -2.68 21.43
CA ARG A 36 -2.91 -2.99 21.96
C ARG A 36 -2.90 -3.17 23.47
N GLU A 37 -3.73 -2.42 24.19
CA GLU A 37 -3.86 -2.53 25.65
C GLU A 37 -4.57 -3.84 26.02
N GLU A 38 -5.64 -4.21 25.30
CA GLU A 38 -6.39 -5.46 25.51
C GLU A 38 -5.65 -6.71 25.01
N ASN A 39 -4.84 -6.57 23.95
CA ASN A 39 -4.13 -7.68 23.31
C ASN A 39 -2.66 -7.28 23.06
N PRO A 40 -1.82 -7.25 24.11
CA PRO A 40 -0.41 -6.84 23.99
C PRO A 40 0.42 -7.77 23.08
N ASP A 41 0.01 -9.04 22.95
CA ASP A 41 0.68 -10.03 22.10
C ASP A 41 0.27 -9.94 20.62
N MET A 42 -0.76 -9.15 20.29
CA MET A 42 -1.26 -9.07 18.92
C MET A 42 -0.32 -8.23 18.04
N ASN A 43 0.07 -8.79 16.89
CA ASN A 43 0.93 -8.08 15.96
C ASN A 43 0.18 -6.89 15.32
N PHE A 44 0.86 -5.76 15.11
CA PHE A 44 0.34 -4.57 14.43
C PHE A 44 -0.44 -4.88 13.13
N ALA A 45 0.00 -5.86 12.34
CA ALA A 45 -0.69 -6.25 11.12
C ALA A 45 -2.07 -6.87 11.39
N GLN A 46 -2.23 -7.62 12.48
CA GLN A 46 -3.52 -8.18 12.91
C GLN A 46 -4.40 -7.06 13.45
N ILE A 47 -3.86 -6.19 14.32
CA ILE A 47 -4.57 -5.01 14.86
C ILE A 47 -5.11 -4.14 13.72
N SER A 48 -4.30 -3.83 12.71
CA SER A 48 -4.71 -3.01 11.58
C SER A 48 -5.86 -3.62 10.77
N ARG A 49 -5.86 -4.95 10.57
CA ARG A 49 -6.99 -5.65 9.90
C ARG A 49 -8.24 -5.59 10.74
N GLU A 50 -8.10 -5.83 12.04
CA GLU A 50 -9.20 -5.84 13.00
C GLU A 50 -9.85 -4.45 13.10
N THR A 51 -9.06 -3.40 13.27
CA THR A 51 -9.56 -2.01 13.28
C THR A 51 -10.25 -1.65 11.97
N SER A 52 -9.72 -2.10 10.82
CA SER A 52 -10.36 -1.86 9.52
C SER A 52 -11.68 -2.62 9.37
N LYS A 53 -11.79 -3.81 9.95
CA LYS A 53 -13.02 -4.61 9.99
C LYS A 53 -14.06 -3.92 10.87
N ARG A 54 -13.68 -3.52 12.08
CA ARG A 54 -14.55 -2.81 13.02
C ARG A 54 -15.08 -1.50 12.44
N TRP A 55 -14.25 -0.66 11.81
CA TRP A 55 -14.71 0.57 11.15
C TRP A 55 -15.81 0.36 10.09
N LYS A 56 -15.74 -0.74 9.34
CA LYS A 56 -16.77 -1.06 8.33
C LYS A 56 -18.10 -1.42 8.98
N SER A 57 -18.06 -2.10 10.12
CA SER A 57 -19.23 -2.55 10.87
C SER A 57 -19.80 -1.53 11.86
N LEU A 58 -19.12 -0.40 12.12
CA LEU A 58 -19.65 0.66 12.97
C LEU A 58 -20.89 1.31 12.36
N ASP A 59 -21.80 1.74 13.23
CA ASP A 59 -22.96 2.52 12.84
C ASP A 59 -22.61 3.96 12.49
N LEU A 60 -23.54 4.63 11.80
CA LEU A 60 -23.36 6.00 11.33
C LEU A 60 -23.20 6.98 12.50
N ASP A 61 -23.94 6.79 13.60
CA ASP A 61 -23.88 7.65 14.78
C ASP A 61 -22.53 7.57 15.49
N GLU A 62 -21.96 6.36 15.59
CA GLU A 62 -20.62 6.18 16.15
C GLU A 62 -19.53 6.76 15.23
N LYS A 63 -19.73 6.64 13.91
CA LYS A 63 -18.86 7.29 12.91
C LYS A 63 -18.97 8.81 12.98
N GLN A 64 -20.12 9.37 13.32
CA GLN A 64 -20.37 10.82 13.35
C GLN A 64 -19.38 11.53 14.26
N LYS A 65 -19.12 10.98 15.46
CA LYS A 65 -18.09 11.48 16.37
C LYS A 65 -16.72 11.68 15.70
N TYR A 66 -16.32 10.73 14.86
CA TYR A 66 -15.04 10.79 14.15
C TYR A 66 -15.07 11.70 12.92
N ILE A 67 -16.24 11.83 12.29
CA ILE A 67 -16.48 12.81 11.22
C ILE A 67 -16.29 14.22 11.78
N ASP A 68 -16.93 14.54 12.90
CA ASP A 68 -16.82 15.84 13.57
C ASP A 68 -15.38 16.16 13.99
N LEU A 69 -14.67 15.16 14.54
CA LEU A 69 -13.24 15.30 14.86
C LEU A 69 -12.40 15.58 13.61
N SER A 70 -12.70 14.94 12.49
CA SER A 70 -11.97 15.17 11.24
C SER A 70 -12.28 16.53 10.60
N GLU A 71 -13.49 17.05 10.76
CA GLU A 71 -13.83 18.41 10.31
C GLU A 71 -13.13 19.46 11.16
N LYS A 72 -13.09 19.28 12.49
CA LYS A 72 -12.28 20.14 13.37
C LYS A 72 -10.81 20.12 12.99
N ASP A 73 -10.26 18.95 12.65
CA ASP A 73 -8.88 18.80 12.21
C ASP A 73 -8.62 19.41 10.83
N ARG A 74 -9.60 19.34 9.91
CA ARG A 74 -9.56 20.02 8.63
C ARG A 74 -9.40 21.53 8.82
N LEU A 75 -10.21 22.13 9.70
CA LEU A 75 -10.14 23.56 10.01
C LEU A 75 -8.81 23.94 10.67
N ARG A 76 -8.30 23.12 11.59
CA ARG A 76 -6.97 23.28 12.19
C ARG A 76 -5.89 23.32 11.11
N TYR A 77 -5.87 22.33 10.23
CA TYR A 77 -4.89 22.24 9.14
C TYR A 77 -4.98 23.42 8.17
N GLU A 78 -6.19 23.84 7.80
CA GLU A 78 -6.40 24.98 6.90
C GLU A 78 -5.85 26.28 7.49
N ARG A 79 -6.13 26.55 8.77
CA ARG A 79 -5.59 27.70 9.50
C ARG A 79 -4.08 27.66 9.61
N GLU A 80 -3.51 26.54 10.07
CA GLU A 80 -2.06 26.37 10.20
C GLU A 80 -1.35 26.47 8.83
N MET A 81 -1.92 25.91 7.77
CA MET A 81 -1.35 26.01 6.42
C MET A 81 -1.43 27.42 5.86
N LYS A 82 -2.53 28.15 6.12
CA LYS A 82 -2.68 29.55 5.70
C LYS A 82 -1.62 30.43 6.37
N GLU A 83 -1.40 30.26 7.67
CA GLU A 83 -0.36 30.97 8.42
C GLU A 83 1.05 30.58 7.94
N PHE A 84 1.28 29.28 7.70
CA PHE A 84 2.56 28.79 7.17
C PHE A 84 2.89 29.39 5.80
N LEU A 85 1.91 29.44 4.88
CA LEU A 85 2.10 30.03 3.54
C LEU A 85 2.28 31.56 3.61
N LYS A 86 1.58 32.24 4.53
CA LYS A 86 1.78 33.67 4.79
C LYS A 86 3.22 33.96 5.24
N ASN A 87 3.76 33.13 6.13
CA ASN A 87 5.13 33.28 6.64
C ASN A 87 6.20 32.72 5.69
N ASN A 88 5.82 31.95 4.67
CA ASN A 88 6.73 31.28 3.73
C ASN A 88 6.14 31.29 2.30
N PRO A 89 6.10 32.44 1.61
CA PRO A 89 5.44 32.58 0.30
C PRO A 89 6.08 31.69 -0.79
N ASP A 90 7.38 31.43 -0.70
CA ASP A 90 8.11 30.58 -1.65
C ASP A 90 7.99 29.07 -1.36
N ALA A 91 7.24 28.68 -0.34
CA ALA A 91 7.12 27.27 0.05
C ALA A 91 6.22 26.49 -0.94
N PRO A 92 6.65 25.29 -1.38
CA PRO A 92 5.87 24.50 -2.34
C PRO A 92 4.56 23.96 -1.74
N LEU A 93 3.44 24.21 -2.44
CA LEU A 93 2.09 23.79 -2.04
C LEU A 93 1.91 22.27 -1.86
N LYS A 94 2.73 21.46 -2.52
CA LYS A 94 2.78 20.00 -2.32
C LYS A 94 4.08 19.61 -1.64
N ARG A 95 4.00 18.67 -0.68
CA ARG A 95 5.20 18.09 -0.06
C ARG A 95 6.01 17.37 -1.12
N PRO A 96 7.30 17.68 -1.30
CA PRO A 96 8.14 16.94 -2.22
C PRO A 96 8.20 15.47 -1.78
N ARG A 97 7.90 14.54 -2.70
CA ARG A 97 7.97 13.11 -2.40
C ARG A 97 9.41 12.72 -2.10
N LYS A 98 9.70 12.31 -0.86
CA LYS A 98 11.01 11.76 -0.44
C LYS A 98 11.21 10.35 -1.03
N ASN A 99 11.40 10.27 -2.36
CA ASN A 99 11.43 9.03 -3.12
C ASN A 99 12.76 8.26 -3.05
N SER A 100 13.82 8.80 -2.45
CA SER A 100 15.16 8.21 -2.59
C SER A 100 15.45 7.03 -1.65
N SER A 101 14.89 7.01 -0.43
CA SER A 101 15.21 5.97 0.57
C SER A 101 14.21 4.81 0.56
N ARG A 102 12.93 5.08 0.26
CA ARG A 102 11.87 4.07 0.28
C ARG A 102 11.92 3.16 -0.95
N SER A 103 12.29 3.68 -2.13
CA SER A 103 12.51 2.83 -3.33
C SER A 103 13.76 1.95 -3.19
N LYS A 104 14.86 2.46 -2.59
CA LYS A 104 16.06 1.67 -2.28
C LYS A 104 15.79 0.56 -1.27
N ARG A 105 14.96 0.79 -0.24
CA ARG A 105 14.56 -0.25 0.75
C ARG A 105 13.57 -1.26 0.17
N GLY A 106 12.57 -0.82 -0.61
CA GLY A 106 11.64 -1.72 -1.32
C GLY A 106 12.33 -2.59 -2.38
N SER A 107 13.33 -2.06 -3.07
CA SER A 107 14.17 -2.83 -4.00
C SER A 107 15.04 -3.88 -3.30
N LYS A 108 15.54 -3.60 -2.08
CA LYS A 108 16.29 -4.60 -1.28
C LYS A 108 15.40 -5.75 -0.81
N GLY A 109 14.13 -5.50 -0.46
CA GLY A 109 13.17 -6.55 -0.10
C GLY A 109 12.95 -7.60 -1.20
N ASN A 110 12.96 -7.18 -2.47
CA ASN A 110 12.87 -8.07 -3.63
C ASN A 110 14.22 -8.67 -4.09
N LYS A 111 15.35 -8.24 -3.50
CA LYS A 111 16.69 -8.80 -3.81
C LYS A 111 17.07 -9.98 -2.93
N ASN A 112 16.30 -10.24 -1.87
CA ASN A 112 16.47 -11.37 -0.98
C ASN A 112 15.58 -12.52 -1.44
N ASP A 113 15.72 -13.01 -2.68
CA ASP A 113 15.17 -14.33 -2.99
C ASP A 113 15.95 -15.33 -2.14
N PRO A 114 15.31 -16.04 -1.18
CA PRO A 114 16.02 -16.98 -0.30
C PRO A 114 16.73 -18.09 -1.09
N LYS A 115 16.33 -18.32 -2.35
CA LYS A 115 16.90 -19.32 -3.25
C LYS A 115 17.94 -18.74 -4.21
N LYS A 116 18.22 -17.43 -4.16
CA LYS A 116 19.31 -16.85 -4.96
C LYS A 116 20.65 -17.25 -4.34
N PRO A 117 21.57 -17.81 -5.13
CA PRO A 117 22.93 -18.12 -4.68
C PRO A 117 23.61 -16.89 -4.06
N LYS A 118 24.31 -17.09 -2.95
CA LYS A 118 25.12 -16.04 -2.33
C LYS A 118 26.26 -15.67 -3.28
N ALA A 119 26.63 -14.38 -3.33
CA ALA A 119 27.68 -13.91 -4.21
C ALA A 119 29.02 -14.65 -3.96
N ARG A 120 29.80 -14.84 -5.02
CA ARG A 120 31.16 -15.39 -4.94
C ARG A 120 32.00 -14.65 -3.89
N LYS A 121 32.75 -15.40 -3.10
CA LYS A 121 33.70 -14.90 -2.11
C LYS A 121 35.05 -14.66 -2.79
N THR A 122 35.61 -13.48 -2.58
CA THR A 122 36.99 -13.18 -2.98
C THR A 122 37.98 -13.88 -2.04
N ALA A 123 39.25 -13.97 -2.45
CA ALA A 123 40.33 -14.51 -1.63
C ALA A 123 40.39 -13.84 -0.24
N TYR A 124 40.26 -12.52 -0.20
CA TYR A 124 40.18 -11.75 1.04
C TYR A 124 38.96 -12.13 1.90
N ASN A 125 37.77 -12.32 1.32
CA ASN A 125 36.58 -12.67 2.09
C ASN A 125 36.72 -14.04 2.75
N ILE A 126 37.37 -15.00 2.07
CA ILE A 126 37.66 -16.33 2.61
C ILE A 126 38.68 -16.21 3.75
N PHE A 127 39.78 -15.50 3.52
CA PHE A 127 40.79 -15.20 4.54
C PHE A 127 40.17 -14.52 5.78
N ASN A 128 39.34 -13.51 5.57
CA ASN A 128 38.66 -12.80 6.65
C ASN A 128 37.76 -13.76 7.44
N SER A 129 36.98 -14.63 6.79
CA SER A 129 36.14 -15.59 7.51
C SER A 129 36.93 -16.59 8.37
N GLU A 130 38.12 -17.01 7.92
CA GLU A 130 38.97 -17.96 8.65
C GLU A 130 39.74 -17.29 9.80
N ARG A 131 40.26 -16.07 9.57
CA ARG A 131 41.11 -15.38 10.56
C ARG A 131 40.33 -14.54 11.57
N TRP A 132 39.18 -13.99 11.19
CA TRP A 132 38.41 -13.06 12.03
C TRP A 132 38.07 -13.65 13.40
N PHE A 133 37.58 -14.90 13.46
CA PHE A 133 37.27 -15.57 14.74
C PHE A 133 38.52 -15.78 15.60
N GLY A 134 39.66 -16.10 14.99
CA GLY A 134 40.93 -16.23 15.70
C GLY A 134 41.39 -14.91 16.33
N VAL A 135 41.21 -13.79 15.62
CA VAL A 135 41.54 -12.46 16.15
C VAL A 135 40.57 -12.05 17.26
N LYS A 136 39.26 -12.26 17.06
CA LYS A 136 38.23 -11.93 18.06
C LYS A 136 38.36 -12.79 19.32
N LYS A 137 38.80 -14.04 19.22
CA LYS A 137 39.06 -14.91 20.37
C LYS A 137 40.27 -14.43 21.20
N LYS A 138 41.32 -13.90 20.55
CA LYS A 138 42.50 -13.36 21.23
C LYS A 138 42.25 -11.98 21.85
N HIS A 139 41.37 -11.20 21.22
CA HIS A 139 40.98 -9.88 21.70
C HIS A 139 39.45 -9.80 21.81
N PRO A 140 38.87 -10.42 22.86
CA PRO A 140 37.41 -10.42 23.06
C PRO A 140 36.87 -8.99 23.26
N ASP A 141 37.67 -8.07 23.78
CA ASP A 141 37.27 -6.69 24.06
C ASP A 141 37.27 -5.78 22.82
N TRP A 142 37.94 -6.19 21.74
CA TRP A 142 38.03 -5.38 20.53
C TRP A 142 36.69 -5.25 19.81
N SER A 143 36.38 -4.06 19.33
CA SER A 143 35.19 -3.84 18.53
C SER A 143 35.29 -4.60 17.19
N PHE A 144 34.15 -4.84 16.54
CA PHE A 144 34.14 -5.43 15.20
C PHE A 144 35.07 -4.70 14.22
N GLY A 145 35.13 -3.36 14.32
CA GLY A 145 35.97 -2.52 13.49
C GLY A 145 37.47 -2.74 13.73
N ASP A 146 37.87 -2.88 15.00
CA ASP A 146 39.28 -3.10 15.38
C ASP A 146 39.77 -4.46 14.88
N VAL A 147 38.95 -5.50 15.08
CA VAL A 147 39.24 -6.84 14.56
C VAL A 147 39.35 -6.82 13.04
N SER A 148 38.42 -6.13 12.35
CA SER A 148 38.46 -6.02 10.89
C SER A 148 39.71 -5.28 10.39
N ARG A 149 40.16 -4.23 11.09
CA ARG A 149 41.39 -3.50 10.75
C ARG A 149 42.63 -4.39 10.88
N GLU A 150 42.70 -5.17 11.95
CA GLU A 150 43.83 -6.08 12.18
C GLU A 150 43.85 -7.23 11.15
N VAL A 151 42.69 -7.80 10.79
CA VAL A 151 42.63 -8.81 9.72
C VAL A 151 43.05 -8.22 8.37
N ALA A 152 42.65 -6.99 8.06
CA ALA A 152 43.08 -6.31 6.84
C ALA A 152 44.60 -6.08 6.82
N ARG A 153 45.21 -5.72 7.96
CA ARG A 153 46.67 -5.60 8.11
C ARG A 153 47.37 -6.93 7.84
N ARG A 154 46.87 -8.03 8.43
CA ARG A 154 47.40 -9.39 8.20
C ARG A 154 47.29 -9.84 6.75
N TRP A 155 46.24 -9.43 6.03
CA TRP A 155 46.10 -9.73 4.61
C TRP A 155 47.14 -8.98 3.75
N LYS A 156 47.48 -7.74 4.10
CA LYS A 156 48.53 -6.98 3.38
C LYS A 156 49.92 -7.61 3.54
N ASN A 157 50.17 -8.24 4.69
CA ASN A 157 51.47 -8.85 5.02
C ASN A 157 51.46 -10.38 4.87
N ILE A 158 50.50 -10.94 4.14
CA ILE A 158 50.42 -12.40 3.93
C ILE A 158 51.51 -12.86 2.96
N SER A 159 52.04 -14.08 3.17
CA SER A 159 53.00 -14.67 2.24
C SER A 159 52.35 -14.93 0.87
N ASP A 160 53.12 -14.85 -0.21
CA ASP A 160 52.61 -15.14 -1.56
C ASP A 160 52.10 -16.58 -1.70
N LYS A 161 52.70 -17.51 -0.96
CA LYS A 161 52.27 -18.92 -0.92
C LYS A 161 50.86 -19.05 -0.33
N ASP A 162 50.61 -18.41 0.80
CA ASP A 162 49.29 -18.43 1.45
C ASP A 162 48.27 -17.64 0.62
N LYS A 163 48.68 -16.50 0.04
CA LYS A 163 47.83 -15.71 -0.86
C LYS A 163 47.33 -16.55 -2.03
N LYS A 164 48.23 -17.29 -2.70
CA LYS A 164 47.89 -18.23 -3.78
C LYS A 164 46.93 -19.33 -3.32
N MET A 165 47.07 -19.84 -2.10
CA MET A 165 46.12 -20.80 -1.52
C MET A 165 44.71 -20.20 -1.40
N PHE A 166 44.58 -18.94 -0.94
CA PHE A 166 43.29 -18.25 -0.86
C PHE A 166 42.72 -17.88 -2.24
N GLU A 167 43.57 -17.56 -3.21
CA GLU A 167 43.17 -17.35 -4.60
C GLU A 167 42.57 -18.63 -5.20
N LYS A 168 43.24 -19.78 -5.01
CA LYS A 168 42.72 -21.09 -5.43
C LYS A 168 41.38 -21.42 -4.76
N LYS A 169 41.22 -21.12 -3.46
CA LYS A 169 39.94 -21.26 -2.75
C LYS A 169 38.86 -20.34 -3.35
N SER A 170 39.21 -19.11 -3.71
CA SER A 170 38.28 -18.15 -4.31
C SER A 170 37.85 -18.54 -5.73
N GLU A 171 38.74 -19.14 -6.52
CA GLU A 171 38.39 -19.63 -7.85
C GLU A 171 37.42 -20.82 -7.77
N LYS A 172 37.63 -21.73 -6.81
CA LYS A 172 36.65 -22.79 -6.52
C LYS A 172 35.29 -22.20 -6.12
N ASP A 173 35.27 -21.15 -5.30
CA ASP A 173 34.02 -20.50 -4.90
C ASP A 173 33.33 -19.77 -6.07
N LYS A 174 34.10 -19.19 -6.98
CA LYS A 174 33.61 -18.62 -8.24
C LYS A 174 32.93 -19.69 -9.11
N GLN A 175 33.56 -20.84 -9.30
CA GLN A 175 32.96 -21.97 -10.03
C GLN A 175 31.67 -22.47 -9.38
N ARG A 176 31.64 -22.57 -8.03
CA ARG A 176 30.42 -22.87 -7.27
C ARG A 176 29.33 -21.84 -7.58
N TYR A 177 29.65 -20.54 -7.52
CA TYR A 177 28.69 -19.47 -7.71
C TYR A 177 28.12 -19.48 -9.14
N GLU A 178 28.96 -19.69 -10.14
CA GLU A 178 28.55 -19.78 -11.54
C GLU A 178 27.60 -20.97 -11.78
N ARG A 179 27.90 -22.13 -11.21
CA ARG A 179 27.03 -23.32 -11.27
C ARG A 179 25.68 -23.06 -10.61
N GLU A 180 25.69 -22.61 -9.35
CA GLU A 180 24.45 -22.33 -8.60
C GLU A 180 23.62 -21.23 -9.29
N MET A 181 24.26 -20.20 -9.86
CA MET A 181 23.58 -19.13 -10.59
C MET A 181 22.97 -19.61 -11.91
N ALA A 182 23.64 -20.50 -12.64
CA ALA A 182 23.10 -21.09 -13.85
C ALA A 182 21.83 -21.89 -13.54
N GLU A 183 21.84 -22.69 -12.47
CA GLU A 183 20.67 -23.44 -12.00
C GLU A 183 19.54 -22.52 -11.55
N TYR A 184 19.86 -21.48 -10.78
CA TYR A 184 18.90 -20.47 -10.34
C TYR A 184 18.24 -19.75 -11.53
N ASN A 185 19.02 -19.34 -12.52
CA ASN A 185 18.52 -18.70 -13.73
C ASN A 185 17.62 -19.65 -14.54
N LYS A 186 18.03 -20.93 -14.69
CA LYS A 186 17.23 -21.98 -15.35
C LYS A 186 15.88 -22.18 -14.64
N LYS A 187 15.89 -22.23 -13.30
CA LYS A 187 14.68 -22.38 -12.48
C LYS A 187 13.76 -21.15 -12.58
N ASN A 188 14.33 -19.95 -12.56
CA ASN A 188 13.54 -18.72 -12.73
C ASN A 188 12.93 -18.62 -14.13
N ARG A 189 13.65 -19.02 -15.19
CA ARG A 189 13.11 -19.09 -16.56
C ARG A 189 11.95 -20.10 -16.68
N LYS A 190 12.06 -21.26 -16.02
CA LYS A 190 10.94 -22.22 -15.96
C LYS A 190 9.73 -21.65 -15.21
N LYS A 191 9.95 -20.95 -14.09
CA LYS A 191 8.89 -20.33 -13.28
C LYS A 191 8.17 -19.22 -14.04
N SER A 192 8.88 -18.37 -14.78
CA SER A 192 8.27 -17.33 -15.62
C SER A 192 7.41 -17.93 -16.75
N ASN A 193 7.92 -18.96 -17.42
CA ASN A 193 7.19 -19.68 -18.48
C ASN A 193 5.93 -20.40 -17.97
N ASN A 194 5.98 -21.00 -16.77
CA ASN A 194 4.79 -21.59 -16.18
C ASN A 194 3.76 -20.52 -15.77
N LYS A 195 4.21 -19.36 -15.28
CA LYS A 195 3.33 -18.24 -14.92
C LYS A 195 2.64 -17.64 -16.17
N SER A 196 3.34 -17.51 -17.30
CA SER A 196 2.75 -17.06 -18.56
C SER A 196 1.75 -18.07 -19.13
N LYS A 197 2.07 -19.38 -19.09
CA LYS A 197 1.14 -20.46 -19.47
C LYS A 197 -0.12 -20.50 -18.59
N ASN A 198 0.00 -20.29 -17.27
CA ASN A 198 -1.16 -20.26 -16.39
C ASN A 198 -2.01 -19.00 -16.59
N LYS A 199 -1.39 -17.83 -16.85
CA LYS A 199 -2.12 -16.61 -17.22
C LYS A 199 -2.88 -16.76 -18.54
N SER A 200 -2.27 -17.40 -19.56
CA SER A 200 -2.95 -17.64 -20.84
C SER A 200 -4.07 -18.68 -20.73
N LYS A 201 -3.91 -19.72 -19.91
CA LYS A 201 -5.00 -20.66 -19.59
C LYS A 201 -6.15 -19.98 -18.84
N SER A 202 -5.85 -19.15 -17.84
CA SER A 202 -6.85 -18.39 -17.08
C SER A 202 -7.60 -17.39 -17.97
N SER A 203 -6.91 -16.67 -18.85
CA SER A 203 -7.55 -15.73 -19.78
C SER A 203 -8.39 -16.44 -20.83
N ARG A 204 -7.96 -17.62 -21.33
CA ARG A 204 -8.78 -18.48 -22.20
C ARG A 204 -10.03 -19.00 -21.49
N LYS A 205 -9.93 -19.39 -20.21
CA LYS A 205 -11.10 -19.83 -19.41
C LYS A 205 -12.09 -18.70 -19.20
N HIS A 206 -11.63 -17.49 -18.86
CA HIS A 206 -12.48 -16.30 -18.75
C HIS A 206 -13.16 -15.96 -20.09
N LYS A 207 -12.43 -15.96 -21.21
CA LYS A 207 -13.00 -15.72 -22.55
C LYS A 207 -14.03 -16.77 -22.98
N ARG A 208 -13.86 -18.04 -22.59
CA ARG A 208 -14.85 -19.11 -22.85
C ARG A 208 -16.10 -18.92 -21.99
N SER A 209 -15.94 -18.56 -20.71
CA SER A 209 -17.07 -18.28 -19.82
C SER A 209 -17.91 -17.08 -20.28
N SER A 210 -17.26 -15.99 -20.75
CA SER A 210 -17.95 -14.81 -21.25
C SER A 210 -18.63 -15.04 -22.59
N ARG A 211 -18.05 -15.84 -23.49
CA ARG A 211 -18.72 -16.29 -24.73
C ARG A 211 -19.94 -17.17 -24.44
N SER A 212 -19.87 -18.06 -23.45
CA SER A 212 -21.01 -18.87 -23.02
C SER A 212 -22.14 -18.00 -22.44
N HIS A 213 -21.82 -17.04 -21.56
CA HIS A 213 -22.81 -16.09 -21.03
C HIS A 213 -23.47 -15.26 -22.14
N ARG A 214 -22.69 -14.79 -23.12
CA ARG A 214 -23.22 -14.03 -24.27
C ARG A 214 -24.11 -14.88 -25.18
N ARG A 215 -23.77 -16.15 -25.42
CA ARG A 215 -24.63 -17.07 -26.19
C ARG A 215 -25.93 -17.37 -25.45
N ASN A 216 -25.87 -17.58 -24.13
CA ASN A 216 -27.07 -17.82 -23.33
C ASN A 216 -27.98 -16.58 -23.26
N SER A 217 -27.41 -15.37 -23.23
CA SER A 217 -28.19 -14.13 -23.28
C SER A 217 -28.87 -13.90 -24.63
N HIS A 218 -28.21 -14.21 -25.75
CA HIS A 218 -28.83 -14.12 -27.08
C HIS A 218 -29.97 -15.15 -27.25
N ARG A 219 -29.80 -16.38 -26.75
CA ARG A 219 -30.85 -17.40 -26.76
C ARG A 219 -32.07 -17.01 -25.92
N ARG A 220 -31.87 -16.36 -24.77
CA ARG A 220 -32.97 -15.84 -23.93
C ARG A 220 -33.74 -14.70 -24.61
N LYS A 221 -33.07 -13.83 -25.38
CA LYS A 221 -33.73 -12.73 -26.09
C LYS A 221 -34.65 -13.21 -27.23
N HIS A 222 -34.28 -14.24 -27.97
CA HIS A 222 -35.14 -14.82 -29.01
C HIS A 222 -36.37 -15.57 -28.47
N ARG A 223 -36.32 -16.05 -27.21
CA ARG A 223 -37.46 -16.73 -26.57
C ARG A 223 -38.52 -15.75 -26.04
N TYR A 224 -38.19 -14.48 -25.84
CA TYR A 224 -39.14 -13.46 -25.36
C TYR A 224 -39.81 -12.68 -26.50
N SER A 225 -39.21 -12.63 -27.70
CA SER A 225 -39.80 -11.95 -28.86
C SER A 225 -40.82 -12.79 -29.63
N SER A 226 -41.01 -14.06 -29.26
CA SER A 226 -41.97 -14.97 -29.90
C SER A 226 -43.31 -15.07 -29.16
N THR A 227 -43.46 -14.37 -28.02
CA THR A 227 -44.67 -14.43 -27.16
C THR A 227 -45.39 -13.09 -26.99
N SER A 228 -45.08 -12.05 -27.77
CA SER A 228 -45.80 -10.77 -27.74
C SER A 228 -46.36 -10.40 -29.11
N SER A 229 -47.37 -11.16 -29.56
CA SER A 229 -48.25 -10.75 -30.65
C SER A 229 -49.68 -10.98 -30.21
N SER A 230 -50.35 -9.87 -29.88
CA SER A 230 -51.79 -9.62 -29.79
C SER A 230 -51.99 -8.67 -28.62
N TYR A 231 -52.30 -7.39 -28.84
CA TYR A 231 -53.37 -6.61 -28.18
C TYR A 231 -53.48 -5.27 -28.95
N THR A 232 -54.65 -5.05 -29.52
CA THR A 232 -55.07 -3.93 -30.35
C THR A 232 -55.64 -2.78 -29.52
N SER A 233 -55.45 -1.56 -30.05
CA SER A 233 -56.35 -0.39 -30.02
C SER A 233 -56.81 0.22 -28.68
N THR A 234 -56.60 1.52 -28.49
CA THR A 234 -57.65 2.58 -28.58
C THR A 234 -57.07 3.96 -28.24
N SER A 235 -57.55 4.94 -29.00
CA SER A 235 -57.24 6.38 -29.12
C SER A 235 -57.48 7.26 -27.88
N GLY A 236 -56.80 8.41 -27.82
CA GLY A 236 -57.16 9.54 -26.97
C GLY A 236 -56.25 10.77 -27.18
N SER A 237 -56.71 11.70 -28.02
CA SER A 237 -56.08 12.98 -28.41
C SER A 237 -56.25 14.05 -27.31
N SER A 238 -55.27 14.93 -27.12
CA SER A 238 -55.52 16.38 -26.91
C SER A 238 -54.23 17.20 -27.01
N THR A 239 -54.38 18.32 -27.70
CA THR A 239 -53.45 19.31 -28.26
C THR A 239 -52.87 20.30 -27.24
N TYR A 240 -51.60 20.72 -27.40
CA TYR A 240 -51.19 22.13 -27.33
C TYR A 240 -49.75 22.33 -27.88
N SER A 241 -49.56 23.46 -28.56
CA SER A 241 -48.45 23.83 -29.44
C SER A 241 -47.26 24.54 -28.75
N SER A 242 -46.07 24.25 -29.29
CA SER A 242 -44.87 25.11 -29.55
C SER A 242 -44.55 26.31 -28.64
N ASP A 243 -43.37 26.37 -28.02
CA ASP A 243 -42.09 26.78 -28.65
C ASP A 243 -40.96 27.10 -27.64
N PHE A 244 -39.73 26.95 -28.16
CA PHE A 244 -38.48 27.64 -27.77
C PHE A 244 -37.60 27.20 -26.56
N SER A 245 -36.66 26.32 -26.90
CA SER A 245 -35.22 26.27 -26.57
C SER A 245 -34.61 27.39 -25.69
N SER A 246 -33.95 27.01 -24.58
CA SER A 246 -32.51 27.27 -24.41
C SER A 246 -31.93 26.54 -23.19
N SER A 247 -30.70 26.08 -23.37
CA SER A 247 -29.88 25.18 -22.56
C SER A 247 -29.42 25.73 -21.21
N TYR A 248 -29.51 24.90 -20.15
CA TYR A 248 -28.54 24.95 -19.03
C TYR A 248 -28.38 23.56 -18.40
N SER A 249 -27.26 22.90 -18.69
CA SER A 249 -26.88 21.61 -18.09
C SER A 249 -26.17 21.83 -16.75
N GLY A 250 -26.89 21.65 -15.65
CA GLY A 250 -26.33 21.62 -14.29
C GLY A 250 -26.75 20.35 -13.56
N SER A 251 -26.07 19.22 -13.83
CA SER A 251 -26.33 17.96 -13.12
C SER A 251 -25.59 17.91 -11.77
N SER A 252 -26.27 18.39 -10.74
CA SER A 252 -26.00 18.06 -9.33
C SER A 252 -26.96 16.93 -8.94
N ARG A 253 -26.47 15.70 -8.80
CA ARG A 253 -27.24 14.58 -8.22
C ARG A 253 -26.77 14.30 -6.80
N SER A 254 -27.45 14.94 -5.85
CA SER A 254 -27.71 14.41 -4.52
C SER A 254 -28.81 13.36 -4.62
N ASN A 255 -28.66 12.23 -3.93
CA ASN A 255 -29.74 11.26 -3.74
C ASN A 255 -29.91 11.03 -2.24
N SER A 256 -30.77 11.83 -1.63
CA SER A 256 -31.36 11.61 -0.31
C SER A 256 -32.67 10.84 -0.50
N GLY A 257 -32.70 9.59 -0.06
CA GLY A 257 -33.93 8.81 0.04
C GLY A 257 -34.61 9.11 1.38
N SER A 258 -35.74 9.80 1.32
CA SER A 258 -36.71 9.90 2.42
C SER A 258 -37.58 8.64 2.43
N MET A 259 -37.76 8.03 3.60
CA MET A 259 -38.82 7.06 3.87
C MET A 259 -39.67 7.63 5.02
N SER A 260 -40.88 8.03 4.68
CA SER A 260 -41.92 8.53 5.59
C SER A 260 -42.81 7.38 6.03
N TRP A 261 -42.88 7.09 7.32
CA TRP A 261 -43.95 6.28 7.91
C TRP A 261 -44.68 7.10 8.97
N SER A 262 -45.96 7.33 8.72
CA SER A 262 -46.92 7.98 9.62
C SER A 262 -47.43 7.00 10.68
N SER A 263 -47.58 7.46 11.91
CA SER A 263 -48.46 6.89 12.96
C SER A 263 -48.64 7.96 14.04
N SER A 264 -49.76 8.69 14.04
CA SER A 264 -50.94 8.43 14.88
C SER A 264 -50.66 8.68 16.36
N SER A 265 -51.02 9.89 16.80
CA SER A 265 -50.98 10.37 18.18
C SER A 265 -52.07 9.67 19.01
N PHE A 266 -51.68 8.94 20.05
CA PHE A 266 -52.55 8.53 21.16
C PHE A 266 -52.02 9.18 22.43
N THR A 267 -52.76 10.15 22.96
CA THR A 267 -52.56 10.73 24.29
C THR A 267 -53.13 9.78 25.33
N SER A 268 -52.30 9.29 26.26
CA SER A 268 -52.75 8.61 27.48
C SER A 268 -52.22 9.37 28.70
N GLY A 269 -53.11 9.49 29.69
CA GLY A 269 -53.06 10.48 30.75
C GLY A 269 -52.12 10.17 31.91
N SER A 270 -51.77 11.25 32.60
CA SER A 270 -51.13 11.23 33.91
C SER A 270 -52.14 10.83 34.98
N PHE A 271 -51.82 9.77 35.74
CA PHE A 271 -52.48 9.46 37.02
C PHE A 271 -51.45 9.59 38.13
N SER A 272 -51.76 10.45 39.10
CA SER A 272 -51.03 10.68 40.35
C SER A 272 -51.06 9.46 41.27
N SER A 273 -50.08 9.36 42.15
CA SER A 273 -50.27 8.77 43.48
C SER A 273 -49.40 9.53 44.48
N ASP A 274 -50.08 10.22 45.40
CA ASP A 274 -49.74 10.22 46.83
C ASP A 274 -50.27 8.90 47.43
#